data_AF-A0A817MU32-F1
#
_entry.id   AF-A0A817MU32-F1
#
_cell.length_a   1.000
_cell.length_b   1.000
_cell.length_c   1.000
_cell.angle_alpha   90.00
_cell.angle_beta   90.00
_cell.angle_gamma   90.00
#
_symmetry.space_group_name_H-M   'P 1'
#
loop_
_entity.id
_entity.type
_entity.pdbx_description
1 polymer ?
#
loop_
_entity_poly.entity_id
_entity_poly.type
_entity_poly.pdbx_seq_one_letter_code
_entity_poly.pdbx_strand_id
1 'polypeptide(L)'
;PTHDQSRVITFEYKKHEKSFKVHRKLPYENLLHVVKINFGLPDDAAVVLFDPVANCSIAPLATTDLWAWNDSEIPKYRLIVRSETNKRK
;
A
#
# COMPACT_ATOMS: atom_id res chain seq x y z
N PRO A 1 -5.83 25.79 -13.23
CA PRO A 1 -6.09 24.33 -13.22
C PRO A 1 -5.18 23.60 -12.21
N THR A 2 -5.68 23.37 -10.99
CA THR A 2 -5.04 22.46 -10.03
C THR A 2 -5.01 21.07 -10.65
N HIS A 3 -3.83 20.65 -11.11
CA HIS A 3 -3.65 19.29 -11.61
C HIS A 3 -3.97 18.33 -10.45
N ASP A 4 -5.06 17.57 -10.59
CA ASP A 4 -5.41 16.47 -9.68
C ASP A 4 -4.32 15.41 -9.83
N GLN A 5 -3.31 15.44 -8.95
CA GLN A 5 -2.18 14.49 -8.98
C GLN A 5 -2.56 13.20 -8.26
N SER A 6 -3.66 12.60 -8.69
CA SER A 6 -4.15 11.32 -8.20
C SER A 6 -3.84 10.22 -9.21
N ARG A 7 -3.60 9.00 -8.72
CA ARG A 7 -3.41 7.81 -9.55
C ARG A 7 -4.22 6.65 -8.97
N VAL A 8 -4.69 5.77 -9.84
CA VAL A 8 -5.28 4.50 -9.40
C VAL A 8 -4.13 3.54 -9.06
N ILE A 9 -4.18 2.95 -7.87
CA ILE A 9 -3.20 1.99 -7.38
C ILE A 9 -3.94 0.73 -6.94
N THR A 10 -3.47 -0.45 -7.35
CA THR A 10 -4.03 -1.74 -6.96
C THR A 10 -3.25 -2.35 -5.81
N PHE A 11 -3.95 -2.86 -4.80
CA PHE A 11 -3.38 -3.60 -3.69
C PHE A 11 -3.87 -5.04 -3.70
N GLU A 12 -2.99 -5.99 -3.41
CA GLU A 12 -3.27 -7.43 -3.38
C GLU A 12 -3.04 -8.00 -1.97
N TYR A 13 -4.00 -8.75 -1.45
CA TYR A 13 -3.86 -9.51 -0.21
C TYR A 13 -4.66 -10.82 -0.26
N LYS A 14 -4.01 -11.95 0.06
CA LYS A 14 -4.62 -13.31 0.05
C LYS A 14 -5.43 -13.63 -1.21
N LYS A 15 -4.91 -13.28 -2.40
CA LYS A 15 -5.59 -13.42 -3.71
C LYS A 15 -6.80 -12.51 -3.95
N HIS A 16 -7.06 -11.55 -3.06
CA HIS A 16 -8.02 -10.47 -3.29
C HIS A 16 -7.30 -9.21 -3.73
N GLU A 17 -7.87 -8.50 -4.68
CA GLU A 17 -7.33 -7.25 -5.22
C GLU A 17 -8.35 -6.13 -5.07
N LYS A 18 -7.86 -4.94 -4.74
CA LYS A 18 -8.67 -3.71 -4.69
C LYS A 18 -7.86 -2.54 -5.22
N SER A 19 -8.50 -1.72 -6.05
CA SER A 19 -7.90 -0.52 -6.62
C SER A 19 -8.46 0.73 -5.95
N PHE A 20 -7.57 1.69 -5.66
CA PHE A 20 -7.91 2.94 -4.97
C PHE A 20 -7.36 4.12 -5.77
N LYS A 21 -8.15 5.19 -5.84
CA LYS A 21 -7.67 6.48 -6.32
C LYS A 21 -6.88 7.14 -5.18
N VAL A 22 -5.55 7.17 -5.28
CA VAL A 22 -4.65 7.70 -4.25
C VAL A 22 -4.09 9.04 -4.73
N HIS A 23 -4.14 10.05 -3.86
CA HIS A 23 -3.51 11.34 -4.14
C HIS A 23 -2.02 11.29 -3.78
N ARG A 24 -1.15 11.88 -4.61
CA ARG A 24 0.31 11.93 -4.38
C ARG A 24 0.73 12.50 -3.01
N LYS A 25 -0.11 13.32 -2.39
CA LYS A 25 0.15 13.99 -1.11
C LYS A 25 -0.48 13.25 0.07
N LEU A 26 -1.16 12.13 -0.17
CA LEU A 26 -1.73 11.33 0.91
C LEU A 26 -0.57 10.78 1.76
N PRO A 27 -0.60 10.96 3.09
CA PRO A 27 0.36 10.34 3.98
C PRO A 27 0.29 8.81 3.91
N TYR A 28 1.43 8.14 4.07
CA TYR A 28 1.52 6.68 3.99
C TYR A 28 0.64 6.00 5.04
N GLU A 29 0.62 6.53 6.26
CA GLU A 29 -0.18 6.00 7.36
C GLU A 29 -1.68 6.05 7.04
N ASN A 30 -2.15 7.17 6.49
CA ASN A 30 -3.54 7.31 6.05
C ASN A 30 -3.87 6.34 4.91
N LEU A 31 -2.96 6.17 3.94
CA LEU A 31 -3.12 5.18 2.87
C LEU A 31 -3.24 3.77 3.45
N LEU A 32 -2.31 3.37 4.32
CA LEU A 32 -2.34 2.07 4.96
C LEU A 32 -3.61 1.87 5.79
N HIS A 33 -4.05 2.87 6.53
CA HIS A 33 -5.28 2.79 7.31
C HIS A 33 -6.50 2.53 6.41
N VAL A 34 -6.65 3.26 5.31
CA VAL A 34 -7.72 3.03 4.32
C VAL A 34 -7.64 1.64 3.71
N VAL A 35 -6.43 1.19 3.34
CA VAL A 35 -6.20 -0.14 2.78
C VAL A 35 -6.55 -1.22 3.81
N LYS A 36 -6.10 -1.10 5.06
CA LYS A 36 -6.40 -2.04 6.15
C LYS A 36 -7.89 -2.19 6.37
N ILE A 37 -8.64 -1.09 6.48
CA ILE A 37 -10.11 -1.10 6.58
C ILE A 37 -10.72 -1.88 5.43
N ASN A 38 -10.27 -1.62 4.20
CA ASN A 38 -10.84 -2.25 3.02
C ASN A 38 -10.54 -3.75 2.92
N PHE A 39 -9.43 -4.22 3.48
CA PHE A 39 -9.08 -5.65 3.53
C PHE A 39 -9.48 -6.32 4.85
N GLY A 40 -10.18 -5.63 5.76
CA GLY A 40 -10.58 -6.16 7.06
C GLY A 40 -9.38 -6.52 7.95
N LEU A 41 -8.28 -5.78 7.81
CA LEU A 41 -7.09 -5.95 8.63
C LEU A 41 -7.20 -5.16 9.94
N PRO A 42 -6.65 -5.67 11.06
CA PRO A 42 -6.53 -4.91 12.29
C PRO A 42 -5.76 -3.61 12.08
N ASP A 43 -6.12 -2.55 12.81
CA ASP A 43 -5.43 -1.26 12.72
C ASP A 43 -3.97 -1.37 13.21
N ASP A 44 -3.74 -2.16 14.26
CA ASP A 44 -2.43 -2.47 14.82
C ASP A 44 -1.60 -3.45 13.97
N ALA A 45 -2.16 -4.03 12.90
CA ALA A 45 -1.44 -4.98 12.07
C ALA A 45 -0.21 -4.31 11.42
N ALA A 46 0.96 -4.93 11.58
CA ALA A 46 2.17 -4.53 10.91
C ALA A 46 2.09 -4.89 9.41
N VAL A 47 1.71 -3.93 8.58
CA VAL A 47 1.54 -4.09 7.13
C VAL A 47 2.68 -3.41 6.40
N VAL A 48 3.31 -4.15 5.48
CA VAL A 48 4.32 -3.63 4.56
C VAL A 48 3.79 -3.72 3.14
N LEU A 49 3.89 -2.63 2.38
CA LEU A 49 3.63 -2.63 0.95
C LEU A 49 4.86 -3.21 0.21
N PHE A 50 4.65 -4.24 -0.59
CA PHE A 50 5.68 -4.87 -1.39
C PHE A 50 5.42 -4.64 -2.88
N ASP A 51 6.43 -4.15 -3.59
CA ASP A 51 6.40 -4.01 -5.04
C ASP A 51 6.87 -5.32 -5.68
N PRO A 52 5.99 -6.07 -6.37
CA PRO A 52 6.34 -7.32 -7.03
C PRO A 52 7.20 -7.12 -8.28
N VAL A 53 7.18 -5.94 -8.91
CA VAL A 53 7.96 -5.62 -10.11
C VAL A 53 9.39 -5.29 -9.70
N ALA A 54 9.56 -4.39 -8.72
CA ALA A 54 10.87 -4.01 -8.21
C ALA A 54 11.45 -5.04 -7.21
N ASN A 55 10.64 -6.02 -6.78
CA ASN A 55 11.00 -7.05 -5.78
C ASN A 55 11.52 -6.44 -4.46
N CYS A 56 10.88 -5.36 -3.99
CA CYS A 56 11.31 -4.62 -2.80
C CYS A 56 10.13 -4.15 -1.92
N SER A 57 10.41 -3.83 -0.66
CA SER A 57 9.43 -3.25 0.25
C SER A 57 9.45 -1.72 0.18
N ILE A 58 8.28 -1.09 0.16
CA ILE A 58 8.14 0.37 0.16
C ILE A 58 8.24 0.88 1.60
N ALA A 59 9.21 1.75 1.84
CA ALA A 59 9.43 2.35 3.16
C ALA A 59 8.25 3.26 3.57
N PRO A 60 7.88 3.29 4.87
CA PRO A 60 6.72 4.06 5.35
C PRO A 60 6.79 5.58 5.16
N LEU A 61 7.98 6.14 4.91
CA LEU A 61 8.19 7.59 4.84
C LEU A 61 8.13 8.17 3.43
N ALA A 62 7.94 7.33 2.41
CA ALA A 62 8.01 7.77 1.03
C ALA A 62 6.79 7.33 0.23
N THR A 63 5.64 7.98 0.46
CA THR A 63 4.53 7.81 -0.48
C THR A 63 4.91 8.26 -1.87
N THR A 64 5.87 9.16 -2.05
CA THR A 64 6.46 9.49 -3.35
C THR A 64 7.05 8.28 -4.08
N ASP A 65 7.52 7.23 -3.38
CA ASP A 65 8.08 6.03 -4.01
C ASP A 65 7.00 5.15 -4.65
N LEU A 66 5.74 5.21 -4.19
CA LEU A 66 4.62 4.55 -4.88
C LEU A 66 4.37 5.14 -6.29
N TRP A 67 4.95 6.31 -6.59
CA TRP A 67 4.85 6.98 -7.90
C TRP A 67 6.14 6.88 -8.72
N ALA A 68 7.27 6.52 -8.11
CA ALA A 68 8.59 6.74 -8.71
C ALA A 68 9.08 5.60 -9.62
N TRP A 69 8.45 4.42 -9.60
CA TRP A 69 9.06 3.22 -10.21
C TRP A 69 8.17 2.34 -11.09
N ASN A 70 6.89 2.67 -11.28
CA ASN A 70 5.99 1.83 -12.08
C ASN A 70 5.67 2.46 -13.43
N ASP A 71 6.21 1.85 -14.50
CA ASP A 71 5.86 2.11 -15.91
C ASP A 71 4.50 1.46 -16.29
N SER A 72 3.92 0.66 -15.39
CA SER A 72 2.59 0.08 -15.56
C SER A 72 1.50 1.14 -15.51
N GLU A 73 0.50 1.02 -16.39
CA GLU A 73 -0.70 1.88 -16.41
C GLU A 73 -1.38 1.96 -15.03
N ILE A 74 -1.38 0.86 -14.26
CA ILE A 74 -1.90 0.81 -12.90
C ILE A 74 -0.87 0.08 -12.01
N PRO A 75 -0.13 0.77 -11.14
CA PRO A 75 0.82 0.14 -10.23
C PRO A 75 0.11 -0.83 -9.27
N LYS A 76 0.76 -1.96 -9.01
CA LYS A 76 0.23 -3.03 -8.13
C LYS A 76 1.19 -3.29 -6.98
N TYR A 77 0.67 -3.30 -5.76
CA TYR A 77 1.43 -3.60 -4.53
C TYR A 77 0.80 -4.77 -3.77
N ARG A 78 1.62 -5.65 -3.20
CA ARG A 78 1.16 -6.73 -2.33
C ARG A 78 1.24 -6.31 -0.86
N LEU A 79 0.20 -6.59 -0.09
CA LEU A 79 0.21 -6.39 1.36
C LEU A 79 0.88 -7.59 2.02
N ILE A 80 1.98 -7.34 2.72
CA ILE A 80 2.61 -8.31 3.61
C ILE A 80 2.20 -7.96 5.04
N VAL A 81 1.32 -8.77 5.61
CA VAL A 81 0.93 -8.66 7.03
C VAL A 81 1.93 -9.47 7.83
N ARG A 82 2.81 -8.80 8.58
CA ARG A 82 3.62 -9.46 9.60
C ARG A 82 2.72 -9.62 10.82
N SER A 83 2.16 -10.82 10.99
CA SER A 83 1.59 -11.17 12.29
C SER A 83 2.71 -11.03 13.32
N GLU A 84 2.57 -10.11 14.28
CA GLU A 84 3.36 -10.21 15.49
C GLU A 84 3.04 -11.58 16.09
N THR A 85 3.94 -12.53 15.88
CA THR A 85 3.93 -13.77 16.63
C THR A 85 4.46 -13.43 18.02
N ASN A 86 3.75 -12.58 18.75
CA ASN A 86 3.98 -12.39 20.16
C ASN A 86 3.29 -13.54 20.91
N LYS A 87 3.73 -14.76 20.60
CA LYS A 87 3.71 -15.87 21.55
C LYS A 87 4.94 -15.70 22.45
N ARG A 88 4.91 -14.71 23.35
CA ARG A 88 5.59 -14.88 24.62
C ARG A 88 4.56 -15.47 25.57
N LYS A 89 4.66 -16.80 25.70
CA LYS A 89 4.15 -17.58 26.83
C LYS A 89 4.67 -17.01 28.13
#